data_AF-A0A2T0K1C4-F1
#
_entry.id   AF-A0A2T0K1C4-F1
#
_cell.length_a   1.000
_cell.length_b   1.000
_cell.length_c   1.000
_cell.angle_alpha   90.00
_cell.angle_beta   90.00
_cell.angle_gamma   90.00
#
_symmetry.space_group_name_H-M   'P 1'
#
loop_
_entity.id
_entity.type
_entity.pdbx_description
1 polymer ?
#
loop_
_entity_poly.entity_id
_entity_poly.type
_entity_poly.pdbx_seq_one_letter_code
_entity_poly.pdbx_strand_id
1 'polypeptide(L)'
;MPLTIDDLLDDALAENESATRVGAVEDLVPYLSGSQRSRAWAATAAAVGTVRASTVLRDLAPFAGPDELAAALDALRRLPASSSRHHGIAALLPHLTGTDRQSVENELIRAIASDTGGYLDGLVYFARAGFTSDGLARVVGATIEAGRPGEAATLRELLPPDLRRAVMIAGAALTDEHARAAVLNAMAPTLTQQDVADVAPAARAITDPLLRARVLTTLGCVSAPLAEEALATVLEFEGEIDRLLWILPDLAPRLSRMQLDELIDRLAVERSGDSRMWTIGKLTPYLDAEQHERALAAVGVPDMPEMWLYGAAEFLPHLPPELRVPLQNLCVRLMSDRGMRGGTGGMVSHLRVEQIDQLLRQMAGPDGDLSMLYLLVPNLSDEQVGFALEAVLAHPDAGTRVDAAEALAPRLDAAMAARTALALFGAGPERPDGVDSSAFVAACGALAARIDGESRRALIEAGAAAAEKQSGYGGAWGLIELAPAAVDEAHRDALLARAIAVVSAGDRTGHSTIRKHAAELLATGRPAVPPASRLAIL
;
A
#
# COMPACT_ATOMS: atom_id res chain seq x y z
N MET A 1 -22.85 -30.05 -4.46
CA MET A 1 -23.08 -29.64 -3.05
C MET A 1 -22.42 -28.27 -2.90
N PRO A 2 -23.06 -27.27 -2.27
CA PRO A 2 -22.42 -25.97 -2.09
C PRO A 2 -21.17 -26.13 -1.22
N LEU A 3 -20.10 -25.43 -1.59
CA LEU A 3 -18.86 -25.38 -0.83
C LEU A 3 -19.10 -24.63 0.49
N THR A 4 -18.68 -25.17 1.63
CA THR A 4 -18.89 -24.57 2.95
C THR A 4 -17.58 -24.18 3.64
N ILE A 5 -17.65 -23.32 4.67
CA ILE A 5 -16.49 -23.00 5.53
C ILE A 5 -15.95 -24.24 6.26
N ASP A 6 -16.80 -25.21 6.59
CA ASP A 6 -16.35 -26.48 7.17
C ASP A 6 -15.48 -27.28 6.18
N ASP A 7 -15.86 -27.32 4.89
CA ASP A 7 -15.05 -27.99 3.87
C ASP A 7 -13.67 -27.32 3.72
N LEU A 8 -13.62 -25.99 3.79
CA LEU A 8 -12.35 -25.24 3.77
C LEU A 8 -11.51 -25.49 5.01
N LEU A 9 -12.13 -25.59 6.19
CA LEU A 9 -11.42 -25.88 7.44
C LEU A 9 -10.90 -27.32 7.47
N ASP A 10 -11.67 -28.28 6.96
CA ASP A 10 -11.26 -29.68 6.86
C ASP A 10 -10.04 -29.82 5.92
N ASP A 11 -10.06 -29.14 4.78
CA ASP A 11 -8.90 -29.05 3.87
C ASP A 11 -7.68 -28.39 4.55
N ALA A 12 -7.89 -27.27 5.25
CA ALA A 12 -6.84 -26.59 6.00
C ALA A 12 -6.20 -27.48 7.08
N LEU A 13 -7.00 -28.26 7.80
CA LEU A 13 -6.53 -29.16 8.86
C LEU A 13 -5.87 -30.43 8.31
N ALA A 14 -6.20 -30.84 7.08
CA ALA A 14 -5.59 -31.98 6.40
C ALA A 14 -4.14 -31.70 5.94
N GLU A 15 -3.68 -30.45 6.01
CA GLU A 15 -2.30 -30.09 5.69
C GLU A 15 -1.28 -30.86 6.52
N ASN A 16 -0.32 -31.50 5.85
CA ASN A 16 0.68 -32.35 6.50
C ASN A 16 1.75 -31.54 7.25
N GLU A 17 2.10 -30.36 6.74
CA GLU A 17 3.12 -29.50 7.34
C GLU A 17 2.50 -28.51 8.31
N SER A 18 3.04 -28.45 9.53
CA SER A 18 2.50 -27.62 10.62
C SER A 18 2.46 -26.13 10.27
N ALA A 19 3.45 -25.62 9.54
CA ALA A 19 3.49 -24.21 9.12
C ALA A 19 2.39 -23.88 8.10
N THR A 20 2.18 -24.76 7.12
CA THR A 20 1.15 -24.63 6.09
C THR A 20 -0.25 -24.75 6.69
N ARG A 21 -0.43 -25.70 7.62
CA ARG A 21 -1.68 -25.87 8.37
C ARG A 21 -2.06 -24.61 9.14
N VAL A 22 -1.13 -24.05 9.91
CA VAL A 22 -1.35 -22.82 10.69
C VAL A 22 -1.69 -21.66 9.76
N GLY A 23 -1.00 -21.54 8.62
CA GLY A 23 -1.30 -20.49 7.64
C GLY A 23 -2.69 -20.63 7.02
N ALA A 24 -3.10 -21.85 6.72
CA ALA A 24 -4.45 -22.13 6.21
C ALA A 24 -5.53 -21.84 7.27
N VAL A 25 -5.26 -22.15 8.55
CA VAL A 25 -6.17 -21.83 9.65
C VAL A 25 -6.28 -20.32 9.86
N GLU A 26 -5.15 -19.58 9.81
CA GLU A 26 -5.11 -18.12 9.95
C GLU A 26 -6.10 -17.42 9.00
N ASP A 27 -6.06 -17.81 7.73
CA ASP A 27 -6.90 -17.24 6.69
C ASP A 27 -8.40 -17.47 6.92
N LEU A 28 -8.76 -18.52 7.67
CA LEU A 28 -10.14 -18.88 7.94
C LEU A 28 -10.67 -18.30 9.25
N VAL A 29 -9.81 -17.90 10.21
CA VAL A 29 -10.21 -17.42 11.56
C VAL A 29 -11.38 -16.42 11.53
N PRO A 30 -11.41 -15.40 10.65
CA PRO A 30 -12.50 -14.42 10.63
C PRO A 30 -13.88 -15.02 10.32
N TYR A 31 -13.91 -16.19 9.67
CA TYR A 31 -15.11 -16.86 9.18
C TYR A 31 -15.54 -18.04 10.05
N LEU A 32 -14.76 -18.42 11.06
CA LEU A 32 -15.05 -19.56 11.91
C LEU A 32 -16.13 -19.26 12.96
N SER A 33 -17.01 -20.24 13.18
CA SER A 33 -17.97 -20.34 14.29
C SER A 33 -17.35 -20.97 15.55
N GLY A 34 -18.11 -21.02 16.65
CA GLY A 34 -17.59 -21.46 17.97
C GLY A 34 -16.90 -22.83 17.98
N SER A 35 -17.55 -23.87 17.43
CA SER A 35 -16.96 -25.22 17.36
C SER A 35 -15.76 -25.29 16.42
N GLN A 36 -15.78 -24.53 15.32
CA GLN A 36 -14.68 -24.42 14.37
C GLN A 36 -13.45 -23.74 14.98
N ARG A 37 -13.62 -22.71 15.82
CA ARG A 37 -12.53 -22.03 16.51
C ARG A 37 -11.79 -22.93 17.50
N SER A 38 -12.50 -23.80 18.23
CA SER A 38 -11.85 -24.78 19.11
C SER A 38 -11.00 -25.78 18.34
N ARG A 39 -11.47 -26.24 17.17
CA ARG A 39 -10.69 -27.10 16.27
C ARG A 39 -9.42 -26.39 15.76
N ALA A 40 -9.56 -25.14 15.34
CA ALA A 40 -8.46 -24.28 14.90
C ALA A 40 -7.43 -24.03 16.02
N TRP A 41 -7.89 -23.79 17.26
CA TRP A 41 -7.03 -23.58 18.42
C TRP A 41 -6.15 -24.80 18.69
N ALA A 42 -6.76 -25.98 18.76
CA ALA A 42 -6.04 -27.23 19.03
C ALA A 42 -4.94 -27.50 17.98
N ALA A 43 -5.26 -27.29 16.69
CA ALA A 43 -4.29 -27.46 15.61
C ALA A 43 -3.14 -26.45 15.67
N THR A 44 -3.43 -25.21 16.05
CA THR A 44 -2.44 -24.12 16.14
C THR A 44 -1.54 -24.27 17.37
N ALA A 45 -2.11 -24.62 18.52
CA ALA A 45 -1.38 -24.85 19.76
C ALA A 45 -0.38 -26.00 19.64
N ALA A 46 -0.68 -27.01 18.81
CA ALA A 46 0.24 -28.11 18.52
C ALA A 46 1.46 -27.68 17.67
N ALA A 47 1.39 -26.53 17.00
CA ALA A 47 2.42 -26.00 16.09
C ALA A 47 3.14 -24.75 16.66
N VAL A 48 3.10 -24.57 17.99
CA VAL A 48 3.72 -23.45 18.70
C VAL A 48 5.24 -23.43 18.44
N GLY A 49 5.75 -22.30 17.96
CA GLY A 49 7.16 -22.17 17.53
C GLY A 49 7.37 -21.19 16.38
N THR A 50 6.32 -20.88 15.64
CA THR A 50 6.34 -19.91 14.54
C THR A 50 5.68 -18.59 14.94
N VAL A 51 6.12 -17.49 14.34
CA VAL A 51 5.45 -16.18 14.47
C VAL A 51 3.99 -16.29 14.00
N ARG A 52 3.75 -17.06 12.94
CA ARG A 52 2.42 -17.28 12.37
C ARG A 52 1.45 -17.95 13.35
N ALA A 53 1.90 -19.00 14.06
CA ALA A 53 1.09 -19.65 15.10
C ALA A 53 0.74 -18.70 16.25
N SER A 54 1.66 -17.80 16.58
CA SER A 54 1.43 -16.78 17.62
C SER A 54 0.33 -15.79 17.22
N THR A 55 0.29 -15.37 15.96
CA THR A 55 -0.77 -14.53 15.41
C THR A 55 -2.13 -15.22 15.44
N VAL A 56 -2.19 -16.48 15.01
CA VAL A 56 -3.45 -17.25 15.02
C VAL A 56 -3.96 -17.46 16.44
N LEU A 57 -3.07 -17.79 17.39
CA LEU A 57 -3.44 -17.91 18.80
C LEU A 57 -3.97 -16.59 19.36
N ARG A 58 -3.39 -15.44 19.00
CA ARG A 58 -3.92 -14.12 19.39
C ARG A 58 -5.38 -13.96 18.96
N ASP A 59 -5.70 -14.28 17.71
CA ASP A 59 -7.03 -14.03 17.15
C ASP A 59 -8.08 -15.03 17.69
N LEU A 60 -7.63 -16.20 18.12
CA LEU A 60 -8.47 -17.21 18.78
C LEU A 60 -8.58 -17.02 20.31
N ALA A 61 -7.62 -16.35 20.95
CA ALA A 61 -7.54 -16.16 22.40
C ALA A 61 -8.77 -15.50 23.05
N PRO A 62 -9.51 -14.56 22.41
CA PRO A 62 -10.77 -14.04 22.96
C PRO A 62 -11.83 -15.11 23.23
N PHE A 63 -11.70 -16.28 22.61
CA PHE A 63 -12.64 -17.40 22.71
C PHE A 63 -12.09 -18.58 23.51
N ALA A 64 -10.86 -18.47 24.02
CA ALA A 64 -10.18 -19.53 24.75
C ALA A 64 -10.50 -19.48 26.26
N GLY A 65 -10.60 -20.66 26.88
CA GLY A 65 -10.73 -20.80 28.34
C GLY A 65 -9.40 -20.61 29.09
N PRO A 66 -9.43 -20.44 30.44
CA PRO A 66 -8.22 -20.28 31.25
C PRO A 66 -7.21 -21.42 31.10
N ASP A 67 -7.70 -22.66 31.01
CA ASP A 67 -6.86 -23.86 30.84
C ASP A 67 -6.16 -23.90 29.48
N GLU A 68 -6.85 -23.44 28.42
CA GLU A 68 -6.30 -23.34 27.07
C GLU A 68 -5.19 -22.28 27.00
N LEU A 69 -5.41 -21.12 27.61
CA LEU A 69 -4.41 -20.04 27.72
C LEU A 69 -3.19 -20.49 28.52
N ALA A 70 -3.38 -21.18 29.64
CA ALA A 70 -2.29 -21.70 30.46
C ALA A 70 -1.45 -22.74 29.70
N ALA A 71 -2.11 -23.68 29.02
CA ALA A 71 -1.43 -24.69 28.22
C ALA A 71 -0.62 -24.08 27.06
N ALA A 72 -1.16 -23.05 26.40
CA ALA A 72 -0.47 -22.32 25.34
C ALA A 72 0.75 -21.55 25.87
N LEU A 73 0.64 -20.86 27.01
CA LEU A 73 1.76 -20.18 27.66
C LEU A 73 2.88 -21.15 28.03
N ASP A 74 2.54 -22.32 28.58
CA ASP A 74 3.53 -23.34 28.93
C ASP A 74 4.23 -23.91 27.69
N ALA A 75 3.50 -24.13 26.60
CA ALA A 75 4.08 -24.54 25.33
C ALA A 75 5.05 -23.47 24.80
N LEU A 76 4.68 -22.19 24.86
CA LEU A 76 5.52 -21.07 24.42
C LEU A 76 6.79 -20.92 25.27
N ARG A 77 6.68 -21.08 26.60
CA ARG A 77 7.83 -20.96 27.52
C ARG A 77 8.86 -22.07 27.35
N ARG A 78 8.47 -23.24 26.82
CA ARG A 78 9.39 -24.33 26.48
C ARG A 78 10.24 -24.03 25.25
N LEU A 79 9.86 -23.05 24.44
CA LEU A 79 10.67 -22.61 23.31
C LEU A 79 11.92 -21.86 23.80
N PRO A 80 13.04 -21.95 23.07
CA PRO A 80 14.19 -21.08 23.30
C PRO A 80 13.80 -19.61 23.29
N ALA A 81 14.51 -18.78 24.07
CA ALA A 81 14.34 -17.33 24.05
C ALA A 81 14.59 -16.81 22.63
N SER A 82 13.51 -16.45 21.94
CA SER A 82 13.47 -16.14 20.52
C SER A 82 12.34 -15.16 20.25
N SER A 83 12.37 -14.44 19.13
CA SER A 83 11.28 -13.54 18.74
C SER A 83 9.93 -14.27 18.70
N SER A 84 9.86 -15.50 18.17
CA SER A 84 8.61 -16.28 18.09
C SER A 84 8.00 -16.56 19.47
N ARG A 85 8.82 -16.89 20.48
CA ARG A 85 8.36 -17.09 21.85
C ARG A 85 7.73 -15.81 22.40
N HIS A 86 8.45 -14.70 22.32
CA HIS A 86 7.97 -13.43 22.89
C HIS A 86 6.71 -12.95 22.19
N HIS A 87 6.61 -13.09 20.85
CA HIS A 87 5.39 -12.80 20.10
C HIS A 87 4.20 -13.65 20.60
N GLY A 88 4.35 -14.97 20.73
CA GLY A 88 3.27 -15.80 21.23
C GLY A 88 2.89 -15.50 22.67
N ILE A 89 3.84 -15.18 23.54
CA ILE A 89 3.55 -14.80 24.92
C ILE A 89 2.76 -13.49 24.97
N ALA A 90 3.14 -12.52 24.14
CA ALA A 90 2.43 -11.25 24.04
C ALA A 90 1.05 -11.38 23.40
N ALA A 91 0.84 -12.34 22.49
CA ALA A 91 -0.45 -12.64 21.87
C ALA A 91 -1.53 -12.90 22.92
N LEU A 92 -1.13 -13.58 24.00
CA LEU A 92 -2.03 -14.04 25.05
C LEU A 92 -2.23 -13.00 26.15
N LEU A 93 -1.31 -12.03 26.29
CA LEU A 93 -1.31 -11.04 27.36
C LEU A 93 -2.66 -10.30 27.57
N PRO A 94 -3.39 -9.83 26.53
CA PRO A 94 -4.69 -9.18 26.70
C PRO A 94 -5.73 -10.05 27.40
N HIS A 95 -5.57 -11.37 27.33
CA HIS A 95 -6.53 -12.36 27.82
C HIS A 95 -6.13 -12.96 29.17
N LEU A 96 -4.99 -12.54 29.74
CA LEU A 96 -4.54 -12.94 31.07
C LEU A 96 -5.03 -11.96 32.15
N THR A 97 -5.23 -12.47 33.36
CA THR A 97 -5.64 -11.67 34.53
C THR A 97 -4.73 -11.93 35.74
N GLY A 98 -4.75 -11.01 36.71
CA GLY A 98 -4.04 -11.17 37.98
C GLY A 98 -2.52 -11.33 37.86
N THR A 99 -1.96 -12.28 38.60
CA THR A 99 -0.52 -12.52 38.73
C THR A 99 0.14 -13.00 37.44
N ASP A 100 -0.56 -13.78 36.62
CA ASP A 100 -0.02 -14.33 35.38
C ASP A 100 0.26 -13.21 34.37
N ARG A 101 -0.67 -12.25 34.30
CA ARG A 101 -0.52 -11.05 33.49
C ARG A 101 0.72 -10.24 33.88
N GLN A 102 0.88 -9.94 35.17
CA GLN A 102 2.02 -9.16 35.68
C GLN A 102 3.37 -9.84 35.43
N SER A 103 3.39 -11.17 35.59
CA SER A 103 4.58 -11.99 35.31
C SER A 103 4.98 -11.90 33.83
N VAL A 104 4.00 -12.05 32.93
CA VAL A 104 4.21 -11.93 31.49
C VAL A 104 4.67 -10.53 31.08
N GLU A 105 4.07 -9.45 31.61
CA GLU A 105 4.53 -8.07 31.32
C GLU A 105 6.02 -7.88 31.67
N ASN A 106 6.44 -8.36 32.84
CA ASN A 106 7.85 -8.27 33.28
C ASN A 106 8.80 -9.15 32.45
N GLU A 107 8.33 -10.30 31.96
CA GLU A 107 9.09 -11.15 31.04
C GLU A 107 9.36 -10.42 29.72
N LEU A 108 8.32 -9.81 29.14
CA LEU A 108 8.42 -9.09 27.86
C LEU A 108 9.29 -7.82 27.95
N ILE A 109 9.16 -7.04 29.03
CA ILE A 109 10.02 -5.85 29.25
C ILE A 109 11.50 -6.22 29.30
N ARG A 110 11.84 -7.33 29.97
CA ARG A 110 13.23 -7.81 30.01
C ARG A 110 13.73 -8.25 28.65
N ALA A 111 12.88 -8.91 27.86
CA ALA A 111 13.22 -9.32 26.50
C ALA A 111 13.53 -8.13 25.57
N ILE A 112 12.78 -7.02 25.73
CA ILE A 112 13.03 -5.76 25.01
C ILE A 112 14.40 -5.18 25.38
N ALA A 113 14.73 -5.17 26.67
CA ALA A 113 15.98 -4.61 27.16
C ALA A 113 17.22 -5.48 26.83
N SER A 114 17.06 -6.78 26.63
CA SER A 114 18.17 -7.74 26.54
C SER A 114 18.58 -8.14 25.12
N ASP A 115 18.14 -7.42 24.09
CA ASP A 115 18.54 -7.66 22.68
C ASP A 115 18.32 -9.11 22.20
N THR A 116 17.20 -9.75 22.60
CA THR A 116 16.93 -11.16 22.27
C THR A 116 15.99 -11.39 21.10
N GLY A 117 15.83 -10.43 20.19
CA GLY A 117 15.05 -10.71 19.00
C GLY A 117 14.87 -9.53 18.10
N GLY A 118 15.27 -9.71 16.84
CA GLY A 118 15.03 -8.75 15.78
C GLY A 118 13.58 -8.25 15.75
N TYR A 119 13.52 -6.97 15.38
CA TYR A 119 12.42 -6.24 14.77
C TYR A 119 11.56 -5.36 15.67
N LEU A 120 11.43 -4.12 15.21
CA LEU A 120 10.35 -3.15 15.44
C LEU A 120 8.99 -3.82 15.66
N ASP A 121 8.69 -4.89 14.92
CA ASP A 121 7.46 -5.69 15.05
C ASP A 121 7.17 -6.11 16.49
N GLY A 122 8.19 -6.48 17.26
CA GLY A 122 8.03 -6.87 18.66
C GLY A 122 7.47 -5.73 19.50
N LEU A 123 7.99 -4.51 19.38
CA LEU A 123 7.56 -3.37 20.20
C LEU A 123 6.17 -2.86 19.83
N VAL A 124 5.84 -2.83 18.54
CA VAL A 124 4.47 -2.55 18.06
C VAL A 124 3.51 -3.61 18.57
N TYR A 125 3.92 -4.89 18.50
CA TYR A 125 3.14 -6.02 18.96
C TYR A 125 2.94 -6.00 20.48
N PHE A 126 4.00 -5.71 21.25
CA PHE A 126 3.95 -5.57 22.69
C PHE A 126 3.08 -4.39 23.09
N ALA A 127 3.26 -3.20 22.52
CA ALA A 127 2.40 -2.06 22.83
C ALA A 127 0.92 -2.32 22.46
N ARG A 128 0.64 -3.14 21.44
CA ARG A 128 -0.72 -3.63 21.10
C ARG A 128 -1.22 -4.79 21.97
N ALA A 129 -0.34 -5.47 22.71
CA ALA A 129 -0.69 -6.57 23.63
C ALA A 129 -1.45 -6.09 24.90
N GLY A 130 -1.91 -4.84 24.88
CA GLY A 130 -2.80 -4.29 25.89
C GLY A 130 -2.12 -4.05 27.23
N PHE A 131 -0.82 -3.72 27.26
CA PHE A 131 -0.10 -3.38 28.50
C PHE A 131 -0.82 -2.32 29.32
N THR A 132 -0.64 -2.36 30.64
CA THR A 132 -1.03 -1.26 31.52
C THR A 132 -0.24 0.01 31.21
N SER A 133 -0.71 1.19 31.64
CA SER A 133 0.03 2.43 31.43
C SER A 133 1.45 2.39 32.03
N ASP A 134 1.60 1.78 33.21
CA ASP A 134 2.91 1.56 33.83
C ASP A 134 3.81 0.64 32.99
N GLY A 135 3.24 -0.47 32.49
CA GLY A 135 3.92 -1.38 31.59
C GLY A 135 4.40 -0.71 30.30
N LEU A 136 3.57 0.11 29.68
CA LEU A 136 3.92 0.89 28.48
C LEU A 136 5.05 1.90 28.76
N ALA A 137 5.01 2.62 29.89
CA ALA A 137 6.09 3.54 30.26
C ALA A 137 7.45 2.82 30.36
N ARG A 138 7.45 1.63 30.97
CA ARG A 138 8.65 0.80 31.14
C ARG A 138 9.17 0.23 29.82
N VAL A 139 8.26 -0.17 28.93
CA VAL A 139 8.60 -0.60 27.56
C VAL A 139 9.31 0.53 26.82
N VAL A 140 8.74 1.75 26.85
CA VAL A 140 9.33 2.88 26.12
C VAL A 140 10.68 3.29 26.70
N GLY A 141 10.84 3.32 28.02
CA GLY A 141 12.14 3.54 28.66
C GLY A 141 13.20 2.56 28.16
N ALA A 142 12.87 1.27 28.11
CA ALA A 142 13.78 0.23 27.61
C ALA A 142 14.11 0.39 26.12
N THR A 143 13.15 0.77 25.27
CA THR A 143 13.38 1.02 23.84
C THR A 143 14.31 2.22 23.60
N ILE A 144 14.10 3.29 24.37
CA ILE A 144 14.89 4.52 24.31
C ILE A 144 16.32 4.26 24.75
N GLU A 145 16.51 3.56 25.87
CA GLU A 145 17.84 3.17 26.39
C GLU A 145 18.59 2.26 25.41
N ALA A 146 17.88 1.44 24.64
CA ALA A 146 18.45 0.60 23.59
C ALA A 146 18.87 1.37 22.31
N GLY A 147 18.69 2.71 22.24
CA GLY A 147 19.10 3.53 21.10
C GLY A 147 18.23 3.33 19.85
N ARG A 148 16.93 3.06 20.03
CA ARG A 148 16.00 2.72 18.93
C ARG A 148 14.90 3.77 18.76
N PRO A 149 15.22 4.94 18.21
CA PRO A 149 14.27 6.07 18.17
C PRO A 149 13.35 6.07 16.94
N GLY A 150 13.67 5.32 15.88
CA GLY A 150 12.84 5.20 14.68
C GLY A 150 11.45 4.60 14.94
N GLU A 151 11.28 3.98 16.11
CA GLU A 151 10.03 3.34 16.55
C GLU A 151 9.08 4.32 17.25
N ALA A 152 9.53 5.56 17.51
CA ALA A 152 8.76 6.57 18.23
C ALA A 152 7.45 6.96 17.54
N ALA A 153 7.40 6.92 16.20
CA ALA A 153 6.18 7.20 15.44
C ALA A 153 5.09 6.14 15.73
N THR A 154 5.50 4.87 15.87
CA THR A 154 4.58 3.80 16.24
C THR A 154 4.19 3.87 17.71
N LEU A 155 5.11 4.25 18.59
CA LEU A 155 4.80 4.50 19.99
C LEU A 155 3.72 5.58 20.15
N ARG A 156 3.76 6.68 19.39
CA ARG A 156 2.74 7.73 19.44
C ARG A 156 1.32 7.18 19.29
N GLU A 157 1.09 6.33 18.29
CA GLU A 157 -0.25 5.81 17.97
C GLU A 157 -0.78 4.84 19.04
N LEU A 158 0.13 4.14 19.71
CA LEU A 158 -0.21 3.10 20.68
C LEU A 158 -0.32 3.63 22.11
N LEU A 159 0.28 4.78 22.42
CA LEU A 159 0.34 5.32 23.77
C LEU A 159 -0.90 6.18 24.10
N PRO A 160 -1.51 6.01 25.29
CA PRO A 160 -2.44 6.97 25.90
C PRO A 160 -1.81 8.37 26.05
N PRO A 161 -2.61 9.47 26.05
CA PRO A 161 -2.10 10.84 26.10
C PRO A 161 -1.09 11.13 27.24
N ASP A 162 -1.37 10.65 28.46
CA ASP A 162 -0.50 10.88 29.62
C ASP A 162 0.89 10.26 29.44
N LEU A 163 0.96 9.11 28.76
CA LEU A 163 2.22 8.43 28.46
C LEU A 163 2.97 9.09 27.31
N ARG A 164 2.27 9.67 26.34
CA ARG A 164 2.92 10.42 25.24
C ARG A 164 3.77 11.56 25.79
N ARG A 165 3.26 12.30 26.77
CA ARG A 165 4.01 13.39 27.43
C ARG A 165 5.24 12.85 28.16
N ALA A 166 5.11 11.78 28.94
CA ALA A 166 6.23 11.18 29.66
C ALA A 166 7.34 10.70 28.71
N VAL A 167 6.96 10.04 27.60
CA VAL A 167 7.89 9.58 26.56
C VAL A 167 8.61 10.73 25.88
N MET A 168 7.89 11.79 25.56
CA MET A 168 8.47 12.99 24.96
C MET A 168 9.53 13.62 25.89
N ILE A 169 9.28 13.72 27.20
CA ILE A 169 10.24 14.28 28.16
C ILE A 169 11.47 13.37 28.29
N ALA A 170 11.27 12.06 28.37
CA ALA A 170 12.37 11.09 28.41
C ALA A 170 13.22 11.14 27.13
N GLY A 171 12.56 11.24 25.97
CA GLY A 171 13.21 11.39 24.67
C GLY A 171 14.00 12.69 24.55
N ALA A 172 13.47 13.80 25.07
CA ALA A 172 14.17 15.09 25.09
C ALA A 172 15.48 15.04 25.91
N ALA A 173 15.56 14.17 26.91
CA ALA A 173 16.74 13.99 27.76
C ALA A 173 17.81 13.03 27.17
N LEU A 174 17.55 12.41 26.01
CA LEU A 174 18.49 11.51 25.36
C LEU A 174 19.79 12.20 25.01
N THR A 175 20.92 11.51 25.18
CA THR A 175 22.25 12.02 24.80
C THR A 175 22.52 11.93 23.30
N ASP A 176 22.04 10.87 22.65
CA ASP A 176 22.13 10.70 21.19
C ASP A 176 21.15 11.65 20.47
N GLU A 177 21.69 12.54 19.64
CA GLU A 177 20.90 13.59 19.00
C GLU A 177 19.97 13.08 17.89
N HIS A 178 20.35 12.01 17.18
CA HIS A 178 19.49 11.37 16.18
C HIS A 178 18.27 10.76 16.88
N ALA A 179 18.51 10.13 18.03
CA ALA A 179 17.47 9.53 18.83
C ALA A 179 16.54 10.56 19.47
N ARG A 180 17.12 11.62 20.03
CA ARG A 180 16.36 12.78 20.50
C ARG A 180 15.49 13.37 19.39
N ALA A 181 16.07 13.63 18.22
CA ALA A 181 15.36 14.22 17.07
C ALA A 181 14.20 13.33 16.58
N ALA A 182 14.43 12.03 16.49
CA ALA A 182 13.40 11.09 16.03
C ALA A 182 12.24 10.97 17.04
N VAL A 183 12.50 10.94 18.36
CA VAL A 183 11.42 10.95 19.36
C VAL A 183 10.64 12.27 19.31
N LEU A 184 11.32 13.42 19.28
CA LEU A 184 10.65 14.72 19.25
C LEU A 184 9.78 14.89 17.99
N ASN A 185 10.30 14.55 16.80
CA ASN A 185 9.54 14.59 15.55
C ASN A 185 8.32 13.67 15.58
N ALA A 186 8.49 12.45 16.08
CA ALA A 186 7.41 11.49 16.15
C ALA A 186 6.28 11.94 17.08
N MET A 187 6.60 12.60 18.19
CA MET A 187 5.62 13.00 19.20
C MET A 187 5.02 14.39 18.94
N ALA A 188 5.64 15.22 18.11
CA ALA A 188 5.23 16.61 17.80
C ALA A 188 3.72 16.79 17.52
N PRO A 189 3.05 15.94 16.72
CA PRO A 189 1.61 16.11 16.42
C PRO A 189 0.68 15.98 17.63
N THR A 190 1.19 15.52 18.78
CA THR A 190 0.40 15.31 20.00
C THR A 190 0.69 16.34 21.09
N LEU A 191 1.57 17.30 20.82
CA LEU A 191 2.04 18.25 21.83
C LEU A 191 1.13 19.47 21.92
N THR A 192 0.87 19.92 23.16
CA THR A 192 0.31 21.24 23.45
C THR A 192 1.38 22.33 23.36
N GLN A 193 0.99 23.61 23.39
CA GLN A 193 1.96 24.70 23.47
C GLN A 193 2.90 24.58 24.67
N GLN A 194 2.39 24.10 25.81
CA GLN A 194 3.21 23.90 27.02
C GLN A 194 4.20 22.75 26.82
N ASP A 195 3.77 21.64 26.24
CA ASP A 195 4.65 20.50 25.90
C ASP A 195 5.81 20.94 25.01
N VAL A 196 5.52 21.77 24.01
CA VAL A 196 6.54 22.31 23.09
C VAL A 196 7.52 23.22 23.81
N ALA A 197 7.05 24.06 24.74
CA ALA A 197 7.93 24.90 25.55
C ALA A 197 8.90 24.06 26.40
N ASP A 198 8.44 22.92 26.92
CA ASP A 198 9.25 22.02 27.75
C ASP A 198 10.37 21.32 26.95
N VAL A 199 10.17 21.03 25.65
CA VAL A 199 11.16 20.33 24.80
C VAL A 199 11.94 21.21 23.83
N ALA A 200 11.53 22.46 23.62
CA ALA A 200 12.24 23.38 22.74
C ALA A 200 13.74 23.50 23.04
N PRO A 201 14.20 23.55 24.32
CA PRO A 201 15.64 23.57 24.62
C PRO A 201 16.38 22.33 24.10
N ALA A 202 15.75 21.15 24.18
CA ALA A 202 16.33 19.90 23.72
C ALA A 202 16.44 19.84 22.19
N ALA A 203 15.44 20.40 21.48
CA ALA A 203 15.48 20.57 20.03
C ALA A 203 16.61 21.53 19.60
N ARG A 204 16.77 22.66 20.29
CA ARG A 204 17.84 23.63 20.02
C ARG A 204 19.24 23.09 20.29
N ALA A 205 19.37 22.18 21.24
CA ALA A 205 20.63 21.52 21.58
C ALA A 205 21.08 20.47 20.54
N ILE A 206 20.29 20.20 19.49
CA ILE A 206 20.72 19.37 18.36
C ILE A 206 21.77 20.14 17.56
N THR A 207 22.90 19.50 17.29
CA THR A 207 24.05 20.15 16.66
C THR A 207 24.01 20.07 15.13
N ASP A 208 23.47 18.98 14.58
CA ASP A 208 23.22 18.86 13.14
C ASP A 208 22.11 19.85 12.68
N PRO A 209 22.40 20.79 11.75
CA PRO A 209 21.44 21.80 11.32
C PRO A 209 20.19 21.23 10.63
N LEU A 210 20.31 20.13 9.88
CA LEU A 210 19.19 19.52 9.17
C LEU A 210 18.26 18.79 10.14
N LEU A 211 18.83 18.04 11.10
CA LEU A 211 18.05 17.40 12.16
C LEU A 211 17.36 18.44 13.02
N ARG A 212 18.07 19.52 13.38
CA ARG A 212 17.49 20.63 14.14
C ARG A 212 16.36 21.31 13.37
N ALA A 213 16.59 21.69 12.12
CA ALA A 213 15.57 22.29 11.26
C ALA A 213 14.32 21.42 11.18
N ARG A 214 14.49 20.10 10.96
CA ARG A 214 13.38 19.15 10.89
C ARG A 214 12.57 19.11 12.20
N VAL A 215 13.23 19.04 13.36
CA VAL A 215 12.54 19.07 14.67
C VAL A 215 11.85 20.41 14.92
N LEU A 216 12.50 21.52 14.59
CA LEU A 216 11.90 22.84 14.77
C LEU A 216 10.70 23.06 13.84
N THR A 217 10.74 22.55 12.61
CA THR A 217 9.59 22.60 11.67
C THR A 217 8.40 21.84 12.23
N THR A 218 8.59 20.62 12.73
CA THR A 218 7.49 19.81 13.28
C THR A 218 6.90 20.42 14.56
N LEU A 219 7.74 20.92 15.47
CA LEU A 219 7.28 21.67 16.65
C LEU A 219 6.65 23.03 16.27
N GLY A 220 7.08 23.60 15.16
CA GLY A 220 6.61 24.87 14.59
C GLY A 220 5.14 24.86 14.17
N CYS A 221 4.58 23.67 13.89
CA CYS A 221 3.15 23.48 13.69
C CYS A 221 2.31 23.90 14.91
N VAL A 222 2.87 23.82 16.11
CA VAL A 222 2.22 24.19 17.39
C VAL A 222 2.70 25.55 17.90
N SER A 223 3.94 25.94 17.60
CA SER A 223 4.58 27.16 18.10
C SER A 223 5.14 28.02 16.96
N ALA A 224 4.51 29.16 16.68
CA ALA A 224 4.96 30.08 15.63
C ALA A 224 6.42 30.54 15.79
N PRO A 225 6.93 30.88 17.00
CA PRO A 225 8.35 31.22 17.18
C PRO A 225 9.33 30.12 16.74
N LEU A 226 9.00 28.85 16.96
CA LEU A 226 9.87 27.74 16.53
C LEU A 226 9.83 27.53 15.03
N ALA A 227 8.71 27.84 14.36
CA ALA A 227 8.64 27.80 12.91
C ALA A 227 9.51 28.89 12.26
N GLU A 228 9.57 30.09 12.85
CA GLU A 228 10.49 31.15 12.39
C GLU A 228 11.96 30.73 12.59
N GLU A 229 12.27 30.08 13.71
CA GLU A 229 13.61 29.54 13.99
C GLU A 229 13.99 28.40 13.03
N ALA A 230 13.03 27.53 12.69
CA ALA A 230 13.19 26.51 11.67
C ALA A 230 13.48 27.13 10.31
N LEU A 231 12.70 28.15 9.94
CA LEU A 231 12.88 28.89 8.69
C LEU A 231 14.26 29.55 8.61
N ALA A 232 14.69 30.24 9.67
CA ALA A 232 16.03 30.82 9.73
C ALA A 232 17.11 29.74 9.53
N THR A 233 16.99 28.60 10.22
CA THR A 233 17.94 27.48 10.08
C THR A 233 17.99 26.93 8.64
N VAL A 234 16.85 26.86 7.96
CA VAL A 234 16.76 26.38 6.56
C VAL A 234 17.35 27.39 5.58
N LEU A 235 17.11 28.69 5.78
CA LEU A 235 17.65 29.73 4.92
C LEU A 235 19.17 29.87 5.06
N GLU A 236 19.69 29.73 6.28
CA GLU A 236 21.13 29.75 6.59
C GLU A 236 21.86 28.46 6.18
N PHE A 237 21.15 27.40 5.76
CA PHE A 237 21.78 26.15 5.36
C PHE A 237 22.54 26.30 4.04
N GLU A 238 23.87 26.14 4.10
CA GLU A 238 24.78 26.30 2.96
C GLU A 238 25.08 25.00 2.19
N GLY A 239 24.43 23.88 2.54
CA GLY A 239 24.62 22.59 1.87
C GLY A 239 23.74 22.38 0.63
N GLU A 240 23.69 21.14 0.14
CA GLU A 240 22.87 20.73 -1.00
C GLU A 240 21.37 20.94 -0.69
N ILE A 241 20.71 21.79 -1.48
CA ILE A 241 19.33 22.26 -1.19
C ILE A 241 18.28 21.13 -1.31
N ASP A 242 18.59 20.07 -2.04
CA ASP A 242 17.76 18.86 -2.15
C ASP A 242 17.57 18.15 -0.80
N ARG A 243 18.51 18.31 0.14
CA ARG A 243 18.38 17.81 1.53
C ARG A 243 17.32 18.54 2.34
N LEU A 244 16.82 19.68 1.85
CA LEU A 244 15.74 20.43 2.46
C LEU A 244 14.37 20.07 1.86
N LEU A 245 14.34 19.18 0.87
CA LEU A 245 13.13 18.83 0.12
C LEU A 245 11.96 18.36 1.01
N TRP A 246 12.27 17.68 2.11
CA TRP A 246 11.28 17.18 3.07
C TRP A 246 10.96 18.16 4.21
N ILE A 247 11.58 19.35 4.23
CA ILE A 247 11.36 20.39 5.25
C ILE A 247 10.65 21.60 4.64
N LEU A 248 11.07 22.01 3.44
CA LEU A 248 10.55 23.20 2.75
C LEU A 248 9.03 23.20 2.55
N PRO A 249 8.35 22.08 2.18
CA PRO A 249 6.90 22.10 1.97
C PRO A 249 6.09 22.53 3.21
N ASP A 250 6.54 22.13 4.40
CA ASP A 250 5.88 22.46 5.68
C ASP A 250 6.14 23.92 6.09
N LEU A 251 7.26 24.49 5.65
CA LEU A 251 7.63 25.89 5.90
C LEU A 251 7.14 26.84 4.79
N ALA A 252 6.79 26.32 3.62
CA ALA A 252 6.45 27.09 2.44
C ALA A 252 5.33 28.13 2.65
N PRO A 253 4.24 27.84 3.42
CA PRO A 253 3.22 28.84 3.73
C PRO A 253 3.74 30.07 4.49
N ARG A 254 4.92 29.99 5.12
CA ARG A 254 5.52 31.05 5.94
C ARG A 254 6.61 31.83 5.21
N LEU A 255 6.98 31.41 4.01
CA LEU A 255 7.99 32.09 3.22
C LEU A 255 7.44 33.41 2.67
N SER A 256 8.19 34.48 2.85
CA SER A 256 7.94 35.74 2.15
C SER A 256 8.28 35.61 0.66
N ARG A 257 7.70 36.47 -0.18
CA ARG A 257 8.00 36.54 -1.61
C ARG A 257 9.51 36.60 -1.90
N MET A 258 10.26 37.42 -1.15
CA MET A 258 11.71 37.57 -1.31
C MET A 258 12.48 36.28 -0.97
N GLN A 259 12.05 35.54 0.07
CA GLN A 259 12.67 34.26 0.43
C GLN A 259 12.35 33.17 -0.61
N LEU A 260 11.14 33.18 -1.17
CA LEU A 260 10.78 32.30 -2.28
C LEU A 260 11.63 32.59 -3.52
N ASP A 261 11.86 33.86 -3.86
CA ASP A 261 12.73 34.26 -4.97
C ASP A 261 14.17 33.76 -4.77
N GLU A 262 14.72 33.93 -3.57
CA GLU A 262 16.07 33.44 -3.22
C GLU A 262 16.16 31.92 -3.32
N LEU A 263 15.15 31.19 -2.83
CA LEU A 263 15.11 29.72 -2.94
C LEU A 263 15.00 29.25 -4.38
N ILE A 264 14.19 29.92 -5.22
CA ILE A 264 14.09 29.61 -6.66
C ILE A 264 15.45 29.82 -7.33
N ASP A 265 16.17 30.89 -7.01
CA ASP A 265 17.50 31.17 -7.58
C ASP A 265 18.55 30.14 -7.16
N ARG A 266 18.53 29.75 -5.88
CA ARG A 266 19.38 28.67 -5.37
C ARG A 266 19.07 27.33 -6.04
N LEU A 267 17.79 27.03 -6.24
CA LEU A 267 17.36 25.83 -6.96
C LEU A 267 17.78 25.88 -8.43
N ALA A 268 17.73 27.03 -9.09
CA ALA A 268 18.11 27.16 -10.50
C ALA A 268 19.55 26.71 -10.79
N VAL A 269 20.48 26.92 -9.84
CA VAL A 269 21.90 26.54 -9.97
C VAL A 269 22.22 25.11 -9.49
N GLU A 270 21.23 24.40 -8.94
CA GLU A 270 21.38 23.02 -8.48
C GLU A 270 21.61 22.06 -9.66
N ARG A 271 22.48 21.05 -9.49
CA ARG A 271 22.88 20.18 -10.61
C ARG A 271 21.80 19.17 -10.98
N SER A 272 21.01 18.74 -10.01
CA SER A 272 19.99 17.71 -10.19
C SER A 272 18.69 18.30 -10.77
N GLY A 273 18.42 18.02 -12.05
CA GLY A 273 17.16 18.42 -12.71
C GLY A 273 15.89 17.90 -12.01
N ASP A 274 15.94 16.66 -11.53
CA ASP A 274 14.80 16.02 -10.88
C ASP A 274 14.52 16.63 -9.50
N SER A 275 15.57 16.86 -8.70
CA SER A 275 15.44 17.50 -7.38
C SER A 275 14.91 18.92 -7.50
N ARG A 276 15.33 19.67 -8.54
CA ARG A 276 14.82 21.01 -8.84
C ARG A 276 13.31 20.97 -9.13
N MET A 277 12.90 20.09 -10.04
CA MET A 277 11.49 19.98 -10.43
C MET A 277 10.60 19.63 -9.24
N TRP A 278 11.01 18.67 -8.41
CA TRP A 278 10.22 18.26 -7.26
C TRP A 278 10.13 19.35 -6.19
N THR A 279 11.27 19.97 -5.85
CA THR A 279 11.30 21.01 -4.80
C THR A 279 10.49 22.23 -5.22
N ILE A 280 10.68 22.69 -6.45
CA ILE A 280 9.90 23.78 -7.02
C ILE A 280 8.41 23.40 -7.08
N GLY A 281 8.11 22.15 -7.48
CA GLY A 281 6.78 21.54 -7.43
C GLY A 281 6.04 21.80 -6.12
N LYS A 282 6.69 21.51 -5.00
CA LYS A 282 6.11 21.72 -3.65
C LYS A 282 5.96 23.19 -3.25
N LEU A 283 6.74 24.10 -3.85
CA LEU A 283 6.64 25.54 -3.59
C LEU A 283 5.56 26.23 -4.44
N THR A 284 5.22 25.68 -5.61
CA THR A 284 4.26 26.22 -6.58
C THR A 284 2.94 26.74 -6.01
N PRO A 285 2.28 26.05 -5.05
CA PRO A 285 1.02 26.52 -4.49
C PRO A 285 1.12 27.88 -3.78
N TYR A 286 2.35 28.29 -3.42
CA TYR A 286 2.66 29.49 -2.66
C TYR A 286 3.30 30.60 -3.50
N LEU A 287 3.51 30.36 -4.80
CA LEU A 287 4.10 31.32 -5.72
C LEU A 287 3.03 32.21 -6.35
N ASP A 288 3.40 33.47 -6.61
CA ASP A 288 2.61 34.35 -7.49
C ASP A 288 2.96 34.14 -8.97
N ALA A 289 2.23 34.83 -9.87
CA ALA A 289 2.38 34.64 -11.31
C ALA A 289 3.79 34.91 -11.85
N GLU A 290 4.49 35.92 -11.32
CA GLU A 290 5.87 36.23 -11.74
C GLU A 290 6.84 35.17 -11.23
N GLN A 291 6.60 34.69 -10.00
CA GLN A 291 7.38 33.60 -9.42
C GLN A 291 7.13 32.26 -10.11
N HIS A 292 5.94 32.01 -10.65
CA HIS A 292 5.66 30.84 -11.48
C HIS A 292 6.49 30.84 -12.77
N GLU A 293 6.65 31.99 -13.42
CA GLU A 293 7.50 32.12 -14.61
C GLU A 293 8.97 31.83 -14.27
N ARG A 294 9.46 32.44 -13.18
CA ARG A 294 10.83 32.25 -12.70
C ARG A 294 11.09 30.80 -12.30
N ALA A 295 10.17 30.19 -11.57
CA ALA A 295 10.21 28.79 -11.16
C ALA A 295 10.28 27.85 -12.36
N LEU A 296 9.44 28.07 -13.38
CA LEU A 296 9.45 27.26 -14.60
C LEU A 296 10.77 27.39 -15.36
N ALA A 297 11.36 28.59 -15.40
CA ALA A 297 12.68 28.81 -15.98
C ALA A 297 13.79 28.09 -15.20
N ALA A 298 13.70 28.07 -13.86
CA ALA A 298 14.66 27.40 -12.98
C ALA A 298 14.62 25.86 -13.11
N VAL A 299 13.45 25.29 -13.34
CA VAL A 299 13.28 23.86 -13.64
C VAL A 299 13.99 23.49 -14.94
N GLY A 300 13.76 24.27 -16.00
CA GLY A 300 14.29 23.99 -17.34
C GLY A 300 13.69 22.74 -18.00
N VAL A 301 14.26 22.35 -19.14
CA VAL A 301 13.90 21.10 -19.85
C VAL A 301 14.88 20.01 -19.42
N PRO A 302 14.42 18.81 -19.05
CA PRO A 302 15.27 17.77 -18.48
C PRO A 302 16.06 17.02 -19.57
N ASP A 303 17.19 16.44 -19.17
CA ASP A 303 17.86 15.40 -19.96
C ASP A 303 17.08 14.06 -19.91
N MET A 304 16.49 13.75 -18.74
CA MET A 304 15.68 12.56 -18.42
C MET A 304 14.20 12.95 -18.18
N PRO A 305 13.30 12.74 -19.15
CA PRO A 305 11.94 13.28 -19.10
C PRO A 305 10.98 12.51 -18.19
N GLU A 306 11.26 11.26 -17.82
CA GLU A 306 10.32 10.42 -17.04
C GLU A 306 10.06 11.01 -15.64
N MET A 307 11.13 11.26 -14.87
CA MET A 307 11.02 11.85 -13.52
C MET A 307 10.53 13.29 -13.56
N TRP A 308 10.89 14.03 -14.62
CA TRP A 308 10.41 15.39 -14.81
C TRP A 308 8.92 15.45 -15.13
N LEU A 309 8.39 14.53 -15.95
CA LEU A 309 6.96 14.45 -16.26
C LEU A 309 6.14 14.14 -15.01
N TYR A 310 6.68 13.31 -14.12
CA TYR A 310 6.09 13.07 -12.80
C TYR A 310 5.99 14.37 -11.99
N GLY A 311 7.09 15.11 -11.86
CA GLY A 311 7.08 16.39 -11.16
C GLY A 311 6.17 17.45 -11.83
N ALA A 312 6.06 17.43 -13.17
CA ALA A 312 5.20 18.33 -13.92
C ALA A 312 3.72 18.15 -13.60
N ALA A 313 3.29 16.93 -13.31
CA ALA A 313 1.93 16.66 -12.86
C ALA A 313 1.60 17.38 -11.55
N GLU A 314 2.54 17.48 -10.60
CA GLU A 314 2.33 18.25 -9.36
C GLU A 314 2.30 19.77 -9.60
N PHE A 315 3.02 20.25 -10.62
CA PHE A 315 3.18 21.67 -10.92
C PHE A 315 1.94 22.27 -11.60
N LEU A 316 1.35 21.54 -12.54
CA LEU A 316 0.29 22.01 -13.44
C LEU A 316 -0.99 22.55 -12.76
N PRO A 317 -1.52 21.93 -11.69
CA PRO A 317 -2.73 22.42 -11.01
C PRO A 317 -2.58 23.84 -10.48
N HIS A 318 -1.36 24.25 -10.13
CA HIS A 318 -1.07 25.50 -9.44
C HIS A 318 -0.64 26.63 -10.38
N LEU A 319 -0.38 26.32 -11.66
CA LEU A 319 0.03 27.33 -12.64
C LEU A 319 -1.13 28.15 -13.19
N PRO A 320 -0.91 29.43 -13.54
CA PRO A 320 -1.87 30.21 -14.31
C PRO A 320 -2.02 29.64 -15.75
N PRO A 321 -3.18 29.80 -16.41
CA PRO A 321 -3.46 29.20 -17.72
C PRO A 321 -2.39 29.50 -18.79
N GLU A 322 -1.81 30.70 -18.74
CA GLU A 322 -0.80 31.21 -19.67
C GLU A 322 0.48 30.37 -19.65
N LEU A 323 0.84 29.81 -18.49
CA LEU A 323 2.02 28.95 -18.30
C LEU A 323 1.65 27.46 -18.35
N ARG A 324 0.46 27.13 -17.87
CA ARG A 324 -0.06 25.76 -17.85
C ARG A 324 -0.16 25.17 -19.26
N VAL A 325 -0.71 25.91 -20.22
CA VAL A 325 -0.92 25.39 -21.58
C VAL A 325 0.40 25.10 -22.33
N PRO A 326 1.40 26.00 -22.34
CA PRO A 326 2.72 25.70 -22.90
C PRO A 326 3.38 24.49 -22.25
N LEU A 327 3.30 24.37 -20.92
CA LEU A 327 3.87 23.24 -20.19
C LEU A 327 3.16 21.92 -20.56
N GLN A 328 1.83 21.89 -20.59
CA GLN A 328 1.07 20.72 -21.05
C GLN A 328 1.48 20.31 -22.46
N ASN A 329 1.63 21.27 -23.38
CA ASN A 329 2.06 20.99 -24.75
C ASN A 329 3.49 20.42 -24.80
N LEU A 330 4.40 20.89 -23.94
CA LEU A 330 5.73 20.31 -23.80
C LEU A 330 5.64 18.87 -23.29
N CYS A 331 4.85 18.61 -22.25
CA CYS A 331 4.65 17.26 -21.72
C CYS A 331 4.12 16.31 -22.81
N VAL A 332 3.11 16.74 -23.58
CA VAL A 332 2.54 15.95 -24.69
C VAL A 332 3.60 15.65 -25.74
N ARG A 333 4.42 16.64 -26.12
CA ARG A 333 5.53 16.39 -27.06
C ARG A 333 6.55 15.39 -26.52
N LEU A 334 6.94 15.52 -25.25
CA LEU A 334 7.89 14.58 -24.63
C LEU A 334 7.33 13.15 -24.60
N MET A 335 6.05 13.00 -24.27
CA MET A 335 5.35 11.72 -24.30
C MET A 335 5.24 11.16 -25.72
N SER A 336 5.00 12.02 -26.72
CA SER A 336 4.98 11.61 -28.13
C SER A 336 6.36 11.18 -28.64
N ASP A 337 7.42 11.91 -28.29
CA ASP A 337 8.76 11.69 -28.86
C ASP A 337 9.49 10.50 -28.22
N ARG A 338 9.29 10.26 -26.91
CA ARG A 338 9.99 9.20 -26.16
C ARG A 338 9.11 8.05 -25.68
N GLY A 339 7.81 8.13 -25.95
CA GLY A 339 6.80 7.16 -25.55
C GLY A 339 6.18 7.47 -24.18
N MET A 340 4.97 6.94 -23.97
CA MET A 340 4.28 6.99 -22.68
C MET A 340 4.92 5.96 -21.73
N ARG A 341 5.93 6.34 -20.95
CA ARG A 341 6.54 5.48 -19.93
C ARG A 341 6.64 6.23 -18.60
N GLY A 342 6.60 5.49 -17.49
CA GLY A 342 6.92 5.92 -16.12
C GLY A 342 6.61 7.38 -15.74
N GLY A 343 5.59 7.60 -14.91
CA GLY A 343 5.25 8.92 -14.38
C GLY A 343 4.30 9.78 -15.22
N THR A 344 3.87 9.27 -16.38
CA THR A 344 2.85 9.90 -17.24
C THR A 344 1.42 9.78 -16.71
N GLY A 345 1.13 8.80 -15.84
CA GLY A 345 -0.24 8.57 -15.33
C GLY A 345 -0.84 9.77 -14.61
N GLY A 346 -0.08 10.43 -13.74
CA GLY A 346 -0.51 11.66 -13.07
C GLY A 346 -0.75 12.81 -14.05
N MET A 347 0.10 12.91 -15.08
CA MET A 347 0.02 13.95 -16.10
C MET A 347 -1.27 13.88 -16.93
N VAL A 348 -1.77 12.67 -17.25
CA VAL A 348 -2.95 12.49 -18.11
C VAL A 348 -4.19 13.18 -17.54
N SER A 349 -4.35 13.19 -16.22
CA SER A 349 -5.48 13.85 -15.54
C SER A 349 -5.50 15.38 -15.73
N HIS A 350 -4.37 15.95 -16.16
CA HIS A 350 -4.20 17.38 -16.44
C HIS A 350 -4.18 17.70 -17.93
N LEU A 351 -4.45 16.74 -18.83
CA LEU A 351 -4.50 16.98 -20.27
C LEU A 351 -5.89 17.43 -20.74
N ARG A 352 -5.90 18.18 -21.84
CA ARG A 352 -7.13 18.56 -22.55
C ARG A 352 -7.58 17.43 -23.49
N VAL A 353 -8.86 17.43 -23.84
CA VAL A 353 -9.45 16.41 -24.72
C VAL A 353 -8.69 16.29 -26.04
N GLU A 354 -8.29 17.41 -26.65
CA GLU A 354 -7.56 17.42 -27.92
C GLU A 354 -6.15 16.85 -27.80
N GLN A 355 -5.54 16.96 -26.61
CA GLN A 355 -4.22 16.40 -26.32
C GLN A 355 -4.32 14.88 -26.08
N ILE A 356 -5.38 14.43 -25.43
CA ILE A 356 -5.69 13.00 -25.30
C ILE A 356 -5.97 12.40 -26.68
N ASP A 357 -6.71 13.10 -27.55
CA ASP A 357 -6.93 12.68 -28.94
C ASP A 357 -5.62 12.51 -29.71
N GLN A 358 -4.69 13.45 -29.55
CA GLN A 358 -3.38 13.37 -30.18
C GLN A 358 -2.62 12.11 -29.74
N LEU A 359 -2.58 11.84 -28.44
CA LEU A 359 -1.90 10.65 -27.89
C LEU A 359 -2.60 9.36 -28.34
N LEU A 360 -3.93 9.31 -28.32
CA LEU A 360 -4.71 8.17 -28.80
C LEU A 360 -4.43 7.85 -30.27
N ARG A 361 -4.43 8.86 -31.14
CA ARG A 361 -4.14 8.68 -32.57
C ARG A 361 -2.71 8.18 -32.81
N GLN A 362 -1.76 8.63 -32.00
CA GLN A 362 -0.40 8.15 -32.07
C GLN A 362 -0.31 6.67 -31.65
N MET A 363 -0.96 6.27 -30.56
CA MET A 363 -0.99 4.87 -30.11
C MET A 363 -1.74 3.94 -31.08
N ALA A 364 -2.76 4.45 -31.77
CA ALA A 364 -3.48 3.71 -32.80
C ALA A 364 -2.73 3.63 -34.15
N GLY A 365 -1.60 4.33 -34.28
CA GLY A 365 -0.77 4.33 -35.48
C GLY A 365 -0.02 3.01 -35.68
N PRO A 366 0.61 2.80 -36.86
CA PRO A 366 1.30 1.57 -37.20
C PRO A 366 2.51 1.24 -36.30
N ASP A 367 3.12 2.27 -35.71
CA ASP A 367 4.24 2.16 -34.76
C ASP A 367 3.81 2.44 -33.31
N GLY A 368 2.49 2.53 -33.07
CA GLY A 368 1.90 2.89 -31.78
C GLY A 368 1.81 1.72 -30.82
N ASP A 369 1.90 2.02 -29.52
CA ASP A 369 1.86 1.02 -28.44
C ASP A 369 0.53 1.09 -27.67
N LEU A 370 -0.43 0.25 -28.06
CA LEU A 370 -1.72 0.14 -27.37
C LEU A 370 -1.62 -0.48 -25.97
N SER A 371 -0.47 -1.08 -25.60
CA SER A 371 -0.30 -1.60 -24.24
C SER A 371 -0.37 -0.49 -23.18
N MET A 372 -0.13 0.77 -23.56
CA MET A 372 -0.20 1.93 -22.67
C MET A 372 -1.60 2.56 -22.61
N LEU A 373 -2.61 2.00 -23.29
CA LEU A 373 -3.97 2.55 -23.32
C LEU A 373 -4.56 2.71 -21.92
N TYR A 374 -4.20 1.82 -20.98
CA TYR A 374 -4.64 1.88 -19.59
C TYR A 374 -4.38 3.24 -18.91
N LEU A 375 -3.34 3.97 -19.32
CA LEU A 375 -3.04 5.30 -18.77
C LEU A 375 -4.07 6.36 -19.19
N LEU A 376 -4.66 6.22 -20.38
CA LEU A 376 -5.64 7.17 -20.91
C LEU A 376 -7.08 6.84 -20.53
N VAL A 377 -7.41 5.54 -20.33
CA VAL A 377 -8.77 5.05 -20.05
C VAL A 377 -9.54 5.88 -19.00
N PRO A 378 -8.95 6.26 -17.85
CA PRO A 378 -9.69 7.02 -16.83
C PRO A 378 -10.16 8.39 -17.31
N ASN A 379 -9.49 8.97 -18.30
CA ASN A 379 -9.70 10.34 -18.77
C ASN A 379 -10.33 10.43 -20.18
N LEU A 380 -10.71 9.29 -20.78
CA LEU A 380 -11.38 9.28 -22.08
C LEU A 380 -12.80 9.84 -21.98
N SER A 381 -13.21 10.60 -22.99
CA SER A 381 -14.61 10.91 -23.27
C SER A 381 -15.32 9.71 -23.92
N ASP A 382 -16.65 9.71 -23.96
CA ASP A 382 -17.41 8.60 -24.57
C ASP A 382 -17.14 8.46 -26.08
N GLU A 383 -16.87 9.57 -26.77
CA GLU A 383 -16.47 9.56 -28.19
C GLU A 383 -15.07 8.93 -28.36
N GLN A 384 -14.14 9.25 -27.45
CA GLN A 384 -12.78 8.70 -27.45
C GLN A 384 -12.78 7.20 -27.13
N VAL A 385 -13.70 6.71 -26.30
CA VAL A 385 -13.85 5.27 -26.03
C VAL A 385 -14.18 4.50 -27.31
N GLY A 386 -15.08 5.03 -28.15
CA GLY A 386 -15.41 4.43 -29.44
C GLY A 386 -14.21 4.35 -30.38
N PHE A 387 -13.46 5.45 -30.51
CA PHE A 387 -12.24 5.48 -31.32
C PHE A 387 -11.17 4.50 -30.81
N ALA A 388 -10.93 4.49 -29.49
CA ALA A 388 -9.98 3.57 -28.86
C ALA A 388 -10.38 2.11 -29.11
N LEU A 389 -11.69 1.79 -29.02
CA LEU A 389 -12.18 0.45 -29.28
C LEU A 389 -11.92 0.01 -30.73
N GLU A 390 -12.15 0.87 -31.73
CA GLU A 390 -11.84 0.53 -33.12
C GLU A 390 -10.33 0.28 -33.33
N ALA A 391 -9.47 1.08 -32.69
CA ALA A 391 -8.02 0.86 -32.72
C ALA A 391 -7.63 -0.48 -32.08
N VAL A 392 -8.22 -0.82 -30.93
CA VAL A 392 -8.02 -2.12 -30.27
C VAL A 392 -8.44 -3.26 -31.19
N LEU A 393 -9.63 -3.20 -31.80
CA LEU A 393 -10.11 -4.29 -32.66
C LEU A 393 -9.29 -4.43 -33.95
N ALA A 394 -8.74 -3.34 -34.48
CA ALA A 394 -7.93 -3.34 -35.69
C ALA A 394 -6.46 -3.77 -35.47
N HIS A 395 -6.00 -3.84 -34.22
CA HIS A 395 -4.60 -4.13 -33.92
C HIS A 395 -4.22 -5.56 -34.35
N PRO A 396 -3.08 -5.79 -35.03
CA PRO A 396 -2.74 -7.10 -35.59
C PRO A 396 -2.41 -8.15 -34.52
N ASP A 397 -1.75 -7.75 -33.43
CA ASP A 397 -1.33 -8.66 -32.36
C ASP A 397 -2.47 -9.01 -31.40
N ALA A 398 -2.74 -10.30 -31.23
CA ALA A 398 -3.86 -10.80 -30.42
C ALA A 398 -3.68 -10.57 -28.92
N GLY A 399 -2.45 -10.64 -28.39
CA GLY A 399 -2.17 -10.37 -26.98
C GLY A 399 -2.48 -8.92 -26.62
N THR A 400 -1.94 -7.99 -27.41
CA THR A 400 -2.18 -6.55 -27.27
C THR A 400 -3.66 -6.20 -27.37
N ARG A 401 -4.41 -6.85 -28.26
CA ARG A 401 -5.87 -6.67 -28.34
C ARG A 401 -6.57 -7.04 -27.03
N VAL A 402 -6.19 -8.17 -26.44
CA VAL A 402 -6.77 -8.68 -25.20
C VAL A 402 -6.42 -7.77 -24.03
N ASP A 403 -5.15 -7.38 -23.88
CA ASP A 403 -4.71 -6.48 -22.81
C ASP A 403 -5.38 -5.10 -22.92
N ALA A 404 -5.44 -4.53 -24.12
CA ALA A 404 -6.07 -3.23 -24.33
C ALA A 404 -7.59 -3.29 -24.18
N ALA A 405 -8.23 -4.42 -24.52
CA ALA A 405 -9.66 -4.62 -24.29
C ALA A 405 -9.99 -4.80 -22.80
N GLU A 406 -9.15 -5.50 -22.04
CA GLU A 406 -9.26 -5.58 -20.58
C GLU A 406 -9.21 -4.17 -19.98
N ALA A 407 -8.21 -3.37 -20.38
CA ALA A 407 -8.06 -2.00 -19.90
C ALA A 407 -9.28 -1.12 -20.25
N LEU A 408 -9.85 -1.27 -21.45
CA LEU A 408 -10.98 -0.46 -21.92
C LEU A 408 -12.34 -0.91 -21.36
N ALA A 409 -12.48 -2.19 -20.97
CA ALA A 409 -13.75 -2.80 -20.55
C ALA A 409 -14.57 -2.01 -19.50
N PRO A 410 -13.96 -1.39 -18.47
CA PRO A 410 -14.71 -0.59 -17.48
C PRO A 410 -15.47 0.60 -18.09
N ARG A 411 -15.04 1.08 -19.26
CA ARG A 411 -15.66 2.21 -19.98
C ARG A 411 -16.62 1.80 -21.08
N LEU A 412 -16.72 0.50 -21.41
CA LEU A 412 -17.61 0.01 -22.46
C LEU A 412 -19.05 -0.10 -21.96
N ASP A 413 -20.02 0.23 -22.81
CA ASP A 413 -21.40 -0.18 -22.61
C ASP A 413 -21.60 -1.68 -22.94
N ALA A 414 -22.79 -2.22 -22.66
CA ALA A 414 -23.09 -3.63 -22.86
C ALA A 414 -22.98 -4.06 -24.35
N ALA A 415 -23.35 -3.18 -25.28
CA ALA A 415 -23.31 -3.49 -26.71
C ALA A 415 -21.86 -3.52 -27.22
N MET A 416 -21.05 -2.53 -26.82
CA MET A 416 -19.62 -2.48 -27.12
C MET A 416 -18.87 -3.64 -26.48
N ALA A 417 -19.17 -4.00 -25.23
CA ALA A 417 -18.55 -5.13 -24.56
C ALA A 417 -18.90 -6.46 -25.25
N ALA A 418 -20.17 -6.67 -25.62
CA ALA A 418 -20.59 -7.85 -26.38
C ALA A 418 -19.91 -7.94 -27.77
N ARG A 419 -19.79 -6.80 -28.47
CA ARG A 419 -19.08 -6.72 -29.75
C ARG A 419 -17.61 -7.05 -29.59
N THR A 420 -16.98 -6.54 -28.54
CA THR A 420 -15.55 -6.76 -28.22
C THR A 420 -15.31 -8.23 -27.92
N ALA A 421 -16.13 -8.83 -27.05
CA ALA A 421 -16.11 -10.24 -26.74
C ALA A 421 -16.22 -11.12 -27.99
N LEU A 422 -17.18 -10.83 -28.87
CA LEU A 422 -17.35 -11.58 -30.11
C LEU A 422 -16.15 -11.44 -31.06
N ALA A 423 -15.57 -10.25 -31.16
CA ALA A 423 -14.43 -9.99 -32.04
C ALA A 423 -13.13 -10.65 -31.54
N LEU A 424 -12.93 -10.69 -30.22
CA LEU A 424 -11.71 -11.26 -29.64
C LEU A 424 -11.76 -12.78 -29.50
N PHE A 425 -12.93 -13.33 -29.19
CA PHE A 425 -13.07 -14.73 -28.77
C PHE A 425 -13.93 -15.58 -29.72
N GLY A 426 -14.61 -14.94 -30.67
CA GLY A 426 -15.54 -15.63 -31.56
C GLY A 426 -16.71 -16.25 -30.81
N ALA A 427 -17.26 -17.34 -31.36
CA ALA A 427 -18.36 -18.10 -30.76
C ALA A 427 -17.88 -19.26 -29.86
N GLY A 428 -16.57 -19.43 -29.67
CA GLY A 428 -15.97 -20.59 -29.03
C GLY A 428 -15.27 -20.28 -27.70
N PRO A 429 -15.10 -21.26 -26.80
CA PRO A 429 -14.43 -21.08 -25.51
C PRO A 429 -12.90 -21.17 -25.59
N GLU A 430 -12.32 -21.18 -26.80
CA GLU A 430 -10.90 -21.41 -26.99
C GLU A 430 -10.12 -20.09 -26.91
N ARG A 431 -9.11 -20.06 -26.03
CA ARG A 431 -8.13 -19.00 -25.96
C ARG A 431 -7.40 -18.87 -27.31
N PRO A 432 -7.33 -17.68 -27.93
CA PRO A 432 -6.60 -17.49 -29.17
C PRO A 432 -5.11 -17.86 -29.04
N ASP A 433 -4.52 -18.35 -30.13
CA ASP A 433 -3.10 -18.68 -30.19
C ASP A 433 -2.23 -17.44 -29.93
N GLY A 434 -1.20 -17.59 -29.10
CA GLY A 434 -0.26 -16.51 -28.76
C GLY A 434 -0.72 -15.54 -27.65
N VAL A 435 -1.94 -15.67 -27.14
CA VAL A 435 -2.44 -14.85 -26.01
C VAL A 435 -2.03 -15.48 -24.69
N ASP A 436 -1.57 -14.68 -23.72
CA ASP A 436 -1.30 -15.18 -22.37
C ASP A 436 -2.58 -15.65 -21.67
N SER A 437 -2.52 -16.77 -20.95
CA SER A 437 -3.73 -17.32 -20.32
C SER A 437 -4.27 -16.46 -19.18
N SER A 438 -3.41 -15.70 -18.47
CA SER A 438 -3.87 -14.78 -17.42
C SER A 438 -4.54 -13.54 -18.00
N ALA A 439 -3.94 -12.94 -19.03
CA ALA A 439 -4.53 -11.82 -19.78
C ALA A 439 -5.91 -12.18 -20.36
N PHE A 440 -6.02 -13.38 -20.93
CA PHE A 440 -7.30 -13.88 -21.44
C PHE A 440 -8.38 -13.99 -20.36
N VAL A 441 -8.04 -14.57 -19.21
CA VAL A 441 -8.99 -14.71 -18.08
C VAL A 441 -9.44 -13.35 -17.57
N ALA A 442 -8.51 -12.42 -17.40
CA ALA A 442 -8.80 -11.05 -16.94
C ALA A 442 -9.74 -10.32 -17.91
N ALA A 443 -9.48 -10.39 -19.21
CA ALA A 443 -10.34 -9.81 -20.24
C ALA A 443 -11.76 -10.44 -20.25
N CYS A 444 -11.86 -11.78 -20.10
CA CYS A 444 -13.14 -12.46 -19.98
C CYS A 444 -13.94 -11.95 -18.77
N GLY A 445 -13.31 -11.84 -17.60
CA GLY A 445 -13.94 -11.32 -16.39
C GLY A 445 -14.40 -9.87 -16.52
N ALA A 446 -13.52 -9.01 -17.06
CA ALA A 446 -13.81 -7.59 -17.24
C ALA A 446 -14.97 -7.35 -18.23
N LEU A 447 -15.01 -8.07 -19.35
CA LEU A 447 -16.10 -7.96 -20.33
C LEU A 447 -17.39 -8.63 -19.82
N ALA A 448 -17.31 -9.77 -19.14
CA ALA A 448 -18.47 -10.43 -18.53
C ALA A 448 -19.15 -9.54 -17.49
N ALA A 449 -18.40 -8.71 -16.75
CA ALA A 449 -18.97 -7.74 -15.84
C ALA A 449 -19.87 -6.68 -16.51
N ARG A 450 -19.75 -6.50 -17.84
CA ARG A 450 -20.47 -5.49 -18.63
C ARG A 450 -21.66 -6.04 -19.44
N ILE A 451 -21.83 -7.36 -19.50
CA ILE A 451 -22.89 -8.01 -20.28
C ILE A 451 -23.71 -8.97 -19.42
N ASP A 452 -24.92 -9.30 -19.89
CA ASP A 452 -25.88 -10.13 -19.18
C ASP A 452 -26.19 -11.46 -19.92
N GLY A 453 -26.88 -12.36 -19.22
CA GLY A 453 -27.48 -13.57 -19.82
C GLY A 453 -26.49 -14.64 -20.25
N GLU A 454 -26.80 -15.35 -21.33
CA GLU A 454 -26.01 -16.48 -21.83
C GLU A 454 -24.62 -16.07 -22.31
N SER A 455 -24.48 -14.88 -22.90
CA SER A 455 -23.18 -14.35 -23.33
C SER A 455 -22.24 -14.12 -22.15
N ARG A 456 -22.76 -13.66 -21.00
CA ARG A 456 -22.00 -13.55 -19.75
C ARG A 456 -21.49 -14.92 -19.29
N ARG A 457 -22.39 -15.91 -19.22
CA ARG A 457 -22.03 -17.28 -18.81
C ARG A 457 -20.98 -17.88 -19.75
N ALA A 458 -21.15 -17.72 -21.06
CA ALA A 458 -20.22 -18.25 -22.05
C ALA A 458 -18.80 -17.66 -21.91
N LEU A 459 -18.69 -16.34 -21.67
CA LEU A 459 -17.38 -15.70 -21.43
C LEU A 459 -16.69 -16.21 -20.16
N ILE A 460 -17.47 -16.36 -19.09
CA ILE A 460 -16.93 -16.85 -17.82
C ILE A 460 -16.46 -18.29 -17.96
N GLU A 461 -17.21 -19.15 -18.65
CA GLU A 461 -16.81 -20.54 -18.88
C GLU A 461 -15.60 -20.65 -19.82
N ALA A 462 -15.48 -19.77 -20.81
CA ALA A 462 -14.29 -19.67 -21.66
C ALA A 462 -13.05 -19.31 -20.83
N GLY A 463 -13.17 -18.27 -19.99
CA GLY A 463 -12.11 -17.89 -19.04
C GLY A 463 -11.78 -19.02 -18.08
N ALA A 464 -12.78 -19.68 -17.50
CA ALA A 464 -12.60 -20.78 -16.56
C ALA A 464 -11.87 -21.97 -17.20
N ALA A 465 -12.24 -22.34 -18.43
CA ALA A 465 -11.57 -23.40 -19.18
C ALA A 465 -10.11 -23.04 -19.51
N ALA A 466 -9.81 -21.76 -19.79
CA ALA A 466 -8.43 -21.30 -19.98
C ALA A 466 -7.63 -21.31 -18.67
N ALA A 467 -8.28 -20.97 -17.56
CA ALA A 467 -7.69 -20.99 -16.22
C ALA A 467 -7.33 -22.41 -15.78
N GLU A 468 -8.22 -23.39 -15.97
CA GLU A 468 -7.99 -24.80 -15.61
C GLU A 468 -6.86 -25.48 -16.41
N LYS A 469 -6.58 -24.99 -17.61
CA LYS A 469 -5.42 -25.45 -18.39
C LYS A 469 -4.09 -24.99 -17.80
N GLN A 470 -4.10 -23.96 -16.94
CA GLN A 470 -2.93 -23.56 -16.16
C GLN A 470 -2.86 -24.40 -14.89
N SER A 471 -1.70 -25.01 -14.63
CA SER A 471 -1.48 -25.75 -13.39
C SER A 471 -1.17 -24.81 -12.22
N GLY A 472 -1.60 -25.20 -11.01
CA GLY A 472 -1.23 -24.53 -9.76
C GLY A 472 -1.94 -23.19 -9.54
N TYR A 473 -1.22 -22.25 -8.93
CA TYR A 473 -1.77 -21.00 -8.41
C TYR A 473 -2.42 -20.11 -9.49
N GLY A 474 -1.79 -19.96 -10.67
CA GLY A 474 -2.29 -19.05 -11.71
C GLY A 474 -3.68 -19.44 -12.24
N GLY A 475 -3.91 -20.74 -12.48
CA GLY A 475 -5.21 -21.24 -12.91
C GLY A 475 -6.29 -21.10 -11.84
N ALA A 476 -5.94 -21.40 -10.60
CA ALA A 476 -6.86 -21.24 -9.48
C ALA A 476 -7.25 -19.79 -9.21
N TRP A 477 -6.27 -18.88 -9.28
CA TRP A 477 -6.50 -17.46 -9.12
C TRP A 477 -7.43 -16.92 -10.21
N GLY A 478 -7.22 -17.33 -11.46
CA GLY A 478 -8.12 -16.97 -12.56
C GLY A 478 -9.57 -17.38 -12.34
N LEU A 479 -9.81 -18.56 -11.74
CA LEU A 479 -11.17 -19.00 -11.38
C LEU A 479 -11.78 -18.15 -10.26
N ILE A 480 -10.98 -17.72 -9.29
CA ILE A 480 -11.43 -16.78 -8.24
C ILE A 480 -11.77 -15.42 -8.83
N GLU A 481 -10.96 -14.88 -9.76
CA GLU A 481 -11.21 -13.59 -10.41
C GLU A 481 -12.50 -13.58 -11.24
N LEU A 482 -12.91 -14.72 -11.77
CA LEU A 482 -14.15 -14.88 -12.53
C LEU A 482 -15.40 -15.02 -11.64
N ALA A 483 -15.26 -15.54 -10.42
CA ALA A 483 -16.37 -15.77 -9.49
C ALA A 483 -17.26 -14.53 -9.23
N PRO A 484 -16.70 -13.30 -9.07
CA PRO A 484 -17.45 -12.04 -9.06
C PRO A 484 -18.44 -11.82 -10.20
N ALA A 485 -18.09 -12.25 -11.41
CA ALA A 485 -18.89 -12.03 -12.60
C ALA A 485 -19.97 -13.13 -12.80
N ALA A 486 -19.96 -14.17 -11.96
CA ALA A 486 -20.88 -15.30 -12.06
C ALA A 486 -22.35 -14.85 -12.18
N VAL A 487 -23.10 -15.58 -13.00
CA VAL A 487 -24.52 -15.28 -13.28
C VAL A 487 -25.44 -15.57 -12.10
N ASP A 488 -25.06 -16.47 -11.19
CA ASP A 488 -25.79 -16.84 -9.99
C ASP A 488 -24.85 -17.46 -8.94
N GLU A 489 -25.36 -17.68 -7.73
CA GLU A 489 -24.64 -18.26 -6.59
C GLU A 489 -24.13 -19.68 -6.87
N ALA A 490 -24.91 -20.52 -7.56
CA ALA A 490 -24.50 -21.88 -7.89
C ALA A 490 -23.32 -21.89 -8.87
N HIS A 491 -23.31 -21.00 -9.85
CA HIS A 491 -22.22 -20.82 -10.79
C HIS A 491 -20.96 -20.30 -10.08
N ARG A 492 -21.11 -19.33 -9.16
CA ARG A 492 -20.01 -18.84 -8.33
C ARG A 492 -19.38 -19.97 -7.51
N ASP A 493 -20.20 -20.74 -6.79
CA ASP A 493 -19.73 -21.83 -5.93
C ASP A 493 -19.05 -22.94 -6.75
N ALA A 494 -19.52 -23.20 -7.97
CA ALA A 494 -18.88 -24.12 -8.90
C ALA A 494 -17.48 -23.65 -9.33
N LEU A 495 -17.30 -22.36 -9.62
CA LEU A 495 -15.99 -21.77 -9.93
C LEU A 495 -15.02 -21.88 -8.75
N LEU A 496 -15.49 -21.60 -7.53
CA LEU A 496 -14.68 -21.71 -6.31
C LEU A 496 -14.28 -23.16 -6.01
N ALA A 497 -15.19 -24.12 -6.20
CA ALA A 497 -14.87 -25.54 -6.06
C ALA A 497 -13.82 -26.01 -7.08
N ARG A 498 -13.94 -25.53 -8.34
CA ARG A 498 -12.93 -25.78 -9.39
C ARG A 498 -11.58 -25.17 -9.01
N ALA A 499 -11.56 -23.95 -8.47
CA ALA A 499 -10.34 -23.30 -8.02
C ALA A 499 -9.61 -24.13 -6.96
N ILE A 500 -10.32 -24.63 -5.96
CA ILE A 500 -9.76 -25.50 -4.92
C ILE A 500 -9.22 -26.80 -5.54
N ALA A 501 -9.97 -27.43 -6.46
CA ALA A 501 -9.52 -28.66 -7.11
C ALA A 501 -8.23 -28.49 -7.92
N VAL A 502 -8.10 -27.38 -8.67
CA VAL A 502 -6.88 -27.05 -9.45
C VAL A 502 -5.67 -26.88 -8.52
N VAL A 503 -5.88 -26.26 -7.37
CA VAL A 503 -4.87 -26.04 -6.34
C VAL A 503 -4.45 -27.34 -5.67
N SER A 504 -5.41 -28.14 -5.21
CA SER A 504 -5.16 -29.44 -4.59
C SER A 504 -4.42 -30.42 -5.50
N ALA A 505 -4.53 -30.27 -6.83
CA ALA A 505 -3.81 -31.06 -7.82
C ALA A 505 -2.40 -30.54 -8.18
N GLY A 506 -2.03 -29.32 -7.75
CA GLY A 506 -0.80 -28.63 -8.15
C GLY A 506 0.20 -28.37 -7.00
N ASP A 507 1.13 -27.44 -7.22
CA ASP A 507 2.11 -26.98 -6.21
C ASP A 507 1.40 -26.29 -5.03
N ARG A 508 1.92 -26.50 -3.81
CA ARG A 508 1.34 -26.02 -2.54
C ARG A 508 1.44 -24.51 -2.33
N THR A 509 2.27 -23.85 -3.15
CA THR A 509 2.40 -22.40 -3.17
C THR A 509 1.08 -21.76 -3.66
N GLY A 510 0.39 -21.05 -2.75
CA GLY A 510 -0.84 -20.32 -3.06
C GLY A 510 -2.15 -20.94 -2.57
N HIS A 511 -2.12 -22.15 -2.00
CA HIS A 511 -3.30 -22.83 -1.43
C HIS A 511 -3.99 -21.97 -0.36
N SER A 512 -3.19 -21.37 0.53
CA SER A 512 -3.65 -20.45 1.59
C SER A 512 -4.46 -19.28 1.01
N THR A 513 -3.91 -18.58 0.01
CA THR A 513 -4.53 -17.40 -0.60
C THR A 513 -5.84 -17.74 -1.30
N ILE A 514 -5.90 -18.88 -2.00
CA ILE A 514 -7.11 -19.33 -2.69
C ILE A 514 -8.22 -19.66 -1.68
N ARG A 515 -7.91 -20.38 -0.58
CA ARG A 515 -8.87 -20.65 0.50
C ARG A 515 -9.40 -19.38 1.13
N LYS A 516 -8.51 -18.42 1.42
CA LYS A 516 -8.87 -17.13 2.00
C LYS A 516 -9.97 -16.48 1.17
N HIS A 517 -9.70 -16.19 -0.11
CA HIS A 517 -10.65 -15.51 -0.97
C HIS A 517 -11.93 -16.31 -1.23
N ALA A 518 -11.84 -17.65 -1.30
CA ALA A 518 -13.05 -18.48 -1.33
C ALA A 518 -13.91 -18.27 -0.06
N ALA A 519 -13.30 -18.25 1.13
CA ALA A 519 -14.01 -17.97 2.38
C ALA A 519 -14.60 -16.56 2.43
N GLU A 520 -13.88 -15.53 1.96
CA GLU A 520 -14.40 -14.15 1.90
C GLU A 520 -15.64 -14.06 0.99
N LEU A 521 -15.60 -14.71 -0.18
CA LEU A 521 -16.69 -14.74 -1.15
C LEU A 521 -17.91 -15.49 -0.62
N LEU A 522 -17.71 -16.63 0.05
CA LEU A 522 -18.78 -17.40 0.70
C LEU A 522 -19.43 -16.63 1.86
N ALA A 523 -18.63 -15.90 2.64
CA ALA A 523 -19.13 -15.17 3.82
C ALA A 523 -19.84 -13.85 3.46
N THR A 524 -19.39 -13.15 2.43
CA THR A 524 -19.89 -11.79 2.12
C THR A 524 -20.85 -11.75 0.94
N GLY A 525 -20.89 -12.78 0.10
CA GLY A 525 -21.67 -12.81 -1.14
C GLY A 525 -21.30 -11.71 -2.14
N ARG A 526 -20.22 -10.94 -1.88
CA ARG A 526 -19.73 -9.84 -2.70
C ARG A 526 -18.30 -10.14 -3.10
N PRO A 527 -17.88 -9.69 -4.30
CA PRO A 527 -16.50 -9.83 -4.72
C PRO A 527 -15.57 -9.17 -3.72
N ALA A 528 -14.51 -9.88 -3.29
CA ALA A 528 -13.35 -9.22 -2.73
C ALA A 528 -12.92 -8.17 -3.76
N VAL A 529 -12.77 -6.91 -3.33
CA VAL A 529 -12.09 -5.92 -4.16
C VAL A 529 -10.75 -6.56 -4.50
N PRO A 530 -10.41 -6.73 -5.80
CA PRO A 530 -9.15 -7.35 -6.16
C PRO A 530 -8.03 -6.64 -5.40
N PRO A 531 -6.99 -7.34 -4.91
CA PRO A 531 -5.74 -6.63 -4.62
C PRO A 531 -5.46 -5.85 -5.89
N ALA A 532 -5.42 -4.52 -5.75
CA ALA A 532 -5.52 -3.58 -6.85
C ALA A 532 -4.89 -4.20 -8.09
N SER A 533 -5.69 -4.28 -9.16
CA SER A 533 -5.22 -4.56 -10.52
C SER A 533 -3.83 -3.95 -10.64
N ARG A 534 -2.90 -4.64 -11.31
CA ARG A 534 -1.49 -4.23 -11.54
C ARG A 534 -1.24 -2.77 -12.00
N LEU A 535 -2.27 -1.94 -12.05
CA LEU A 535 -2.36 -0.49 -12.17
C LEU A 535 -2.12 0.34 -10.88
N ALA A 536 -1.89 -0.26 -9.70
CA ALA A 536 -1.61 0.51 -8.46
C ALA A 536 -0.20 0.36 -7.88
N ILE A 537 0.77 -0.14 -8.65
CA ILE A 537 2.19 0.07 -8.37
C ILE A 537 2.83 0.56 -9.67
N LEU A 538 2.72 1.88 -9.91
CA LEU A 538 3.72 2.84 -10.42
C LEU A 538 3.04 4.07 -11.04
#